data_AF-A0A1L5KHF5-F1
#
_entry.id   AF-A0A1L5KHF5-F1
#
_cell.length_a   1.000
_cell.length_b   1.000
_cell.length_c   1.000
_cell.angle_alpha   90.00
_cell.angle_beta   90.00
_cell.angle_gamma   90.00
#
_symmetry.space_group_name_H-M   'P 1'
#
loop_
_entity.id
_entity.type
_entity.pdbx_description
1 polymer ?
#
loop_
_entity_poly.entity_id
_entity_poly.type
_entity_poly.pdbx_seq_one_letter_code
_entity_poly.pdbx_strand_id
1 'polypeptide(L)'
;ARLAPFDIGELRELTAYDELELDTLGDRKTALFFIMSDTDDTFNFLISMAYTQLFNLLCEKADDVYGGRLPIHVRCLIDEAANIGQIPRLEKLVATIRSREISACLVLQAQSQLKALYRDHADTIVGNMDARLFLGGSEPTTLKELSAALGKETIDTYNTGESRGRETSHSLNYQKLGKELASVDELAVLDGGKCILQLRGVRPFLSDKYDITKHPNYKYLSDSDKRNAFDIERFLSVRLKPKAEEVYDVYEVDLTDEEAATA
;
A
#
# COMPACT_ATOMS: atom_id res chain seq x y z
N ALA A 1 7.49 -2.66 -29.17
CA ALA A 1 8.05 -2.97 -27.84
C ALA A 1 7.01 -2.84 -26.72
N ARG A 2 6.37 -1.68 -26.48
CA ARG A 2 5.36 -1.54 -25.40
C ARG A 2 4.03 -2.29 -25.59
N LEU A 3 3.66 -2.63 -26.83
CA LEU A 3 2.44 -3.37 -27.14
C LEU A 3 2.67 -4.87 -27.33
N ALA A 4 3.93 -5.35 -27.28
CA ALA A 4 4.26 -6.75 -27.50
C ALA A 4 3.55 -7.73 -26.53
N PRO A 5 3.29 -7.37 -25.25
CA PRO A 5 2.51 -8.25 -24.38
C PRO A 5 1.07 -8.50 -24.87
N PHE A 6 0.49 -7.61 -25.68
CA PHE A 6 -0.87 -7.78 -26.23
C PHE A 6 -0.93 -8.74 -27.41
N ASP A 7 0.22 -9.24 -27.87
CA ASP A 7 0.29 -10.33 -28.84
C ASP A 7 -0.01 -11.69 -28.17
N ILE A 8 0.01 -11.76 -26.83
CA ILE A 8 -0.39 -12.92 -26.03
C ILE A 8 -1.92 -13.02 -26.07
N GLY A 9 -2.46 -14.16 -26.52
CA GLY A 9 -3.88 -14.37 -26.75
C GLY A 9 -4.73 -14.13 -25.50
N GLU A 10 -4.28 -14.62 -24.36
CA GLU A 10 -4.93 -14.49 -23.05
C GLU A 10 -5.02 -13.03 -22.60
N LEU A 11 -3.96 -12.25 -22.83
CA LEU A 11 -3.95 -10.82 -22.48
C LEU A 11 -4.87 -10.01 -23.40
N ARG A 12 -4.94 -10.40 -24.68
CA ARG A 12 -5.85 -9.80 -25.65
C ARG A 12 -7.31 -10.09 -25.28
N GLU A 13 -7.62 -11.32 -24.89
CA GLU A 13 -8.96 -11.68 -24.41
C GLU A 13 -9.35 -10.90 -23.16
N LEU A 14 -8.45 -10.85 -22.17
CA LEU A 14 -8.66 -10.10 -20.92
C LEU A 14 -8.95 -8.61 -21.16
N THR A 15 -8.37 -8.03 -22.21
CA THR A 15 -8.50 -6.60 -22.54
C THR A 15 -9.49 -6.32 -23.66
N ALA A 16 -10.16 -7.35 -24.22
CA ALA A 16 -11.10 -7.19 -25.31
C ALA A 16 -12.45 -6.61 -24.87
N TYR A 17 -12.87 -6.90 -23.65
CA TYR A 17 -14.17 -6.50 -23.10
C TYR A 17 -13.99 -5.83 -21.73
N ASP A 18 -14.86 -4.86 -21.43
CA ASP A 18 -14.93 -4.25 -20.11
C ASP A 18 -15.99 -4.96 -19.27
N GLU A 19 -15.53 -5.74 -18.29
CA GLU A 19 -16.39 -6.44 -17.31
C GLU A 19 -16.16 -5.95 -15.89
N LEU A 20 -15.21 -5.04 -15.68
CA LEU A 20 -14.80 -4.61 -14.34
C LEU A 20 -15.75 -3.56 -13.75
N GLU A 21 -16.51 -2.87 -14.60
CA GLU A 21 -17.46 -1.81 -14.21
C GLU A 21 -16.81 -0.79 -13.24
N LEU A 22 -15.58 -0.36 -13.56
CA LEU A 22 -14.73 0.41 -12.63
C LEU A 22 -15.36 1.73 -12.18
N ASP A 23 -16.20 2.31 -13.02
CA ASP A 23 -16.95 3.52 -12.74
C ASP A 23 -18.05 3.30 -11.68
N THR A 24 -18.56 2.08 -11.50
CA THR A 24 -19.65 1.76 -10.57
C THR A 24 -19.20 1.59 -9.11
N LEU A 25 -17.89 1.54 -8.85
CA LEU A 25 -17.34 1.40 -7.49
C LEU A 25 -17.79 2.53 -6.54
N GLY A 26 -18.06 3.71 -7.09
CA GLY A 26 -18.58 4.86 -6.35
C GLY A 26 -20.10 4.87 -6.14
N ASP A 27 -20.85 4.03 -6.86
CA ASP A 27 -22.32 4.09 -6.91
C ASP A 27 -22.95 3.11 -5.90
N ARG A 28 -22.35 1.93 -5.77
CA ARG A 28 -22.81 0.83 -4.91
C ARG A 28 -21.64 0.25 -4.13
N LYS A 29 -21.95 -0.45 -3.03
CA LYS A 29 -20.92 -1.11 -2.22
C LYS A 29 -20.32 -2.27 -3.03
N THR A 30 -19.08 -2.09 -3.46
CA THR A 30 -18.32 -3.04 -4.27
C THR A 30 -16.96 -3.29 -3.62
N ALA A 31 -16.47 -4.53 -3.70
CA ALA A 31 -15.11 -4.89 -3.35
C ALA A 31 -14.42 -5.43 -4.61
N LEU A 32 -13.33 -4.77 -5.01
CA LEU A 32 -12.52 -5.15 -6.17
C LEU A 32 -11.13 -5.57 -5.68
N PHE A 33 -10.67 -6.72 -6.15
CA PHE A 33 -9.37 -7.29 -5.78
C PHE A 33 -8.49 -7.42 -7.02
N PHE A 34 -7.33 -6.78 -6.99
CA PHE A 34 -6.26 -7.04 -7.94
C PHE A 34 -5.30 -8.03 -7.30
N ILE A 35 -5.23 -9.23 -7.89
CA ILE A 35 -4.34 -10.30 -7.42
C ILE A 35 -3.19 -10.36 -8.41
N MET A 36 -1.97 -10.25 -7.90
CA MET A 36 -0.75 -10.32 -8.68
C MET A 36 0.16 -11.41 -8.14
N SER A 37 1.01 -11.95 -9.02
CA SER A 37 2.11 -12.80 -8.60
C SER A 37 3.17 -11.96 -7.88
N ASP A 38 3.75 -12.49 -6.82
CA ASP A 38 4.90 -11.95 -6.13
C ASP A 38 6.23 -12.22 -6.87
N THR A 39 6.22 -13.21 -7.77
CA THR A 39 7.41 -13.73 -8.46
C THR A 39 7.52 -13.30 -9.92
N ASP A 40 6.43 -12.88 -10.55
CA ASP A 40 6.38 -12.50 -11.97
C ASP A 40 5.87 -11.06 -12.13
N ASP A 41 6.75 -10.17 -12.59
CA ASP A 41 6.47 -8.76 -12.80
C ASP A 41 5.95 -8.43 -14.22
N THR A 42 5.87 -9.44 -15.10
CA THR A 42 5.53 -9.29 -16.52
C THR A 42 4.23 -8.53 -16.74
N PHE A 43 3.22 -8.71 -15.87
CA PHE A 43 1.88 -8.14 -16.03
C PHE A 43 1.57 -6.98 -15.09
N ASN A 44 2.55 -6.45 -14.34
CA ASN A 44 2.31 -5.37 -13.37
C ASN A 44 1.79 -4.08 -14.06
N PHE A 45 2.14 -3.89 -15.33
CA PHE A 45 1.65 -2.76 -16.14
C PHE A 45 0.13 -2.78 -16.31
N LEU A 46 -0.52 -3.95 -16.35
CA LEU A 46 -1.99 -4.04 -16.45
C LEU A 46 -2.66 -3.47 -15.20
N ILE A 47 -2.10 -3.76 -14.03
CA ILE A 47 -2.64 -3.28 -12.75
C ILE A 47 -2.44 -1.77 -12.63
N SER A 48 -1.26 -1.26 -13.01
CA SER A 48 -1.01 0.19 -13.09
C SER A 48 -1.99 0.89 -14.05
N MET A 49 -2.27 0.29 -15.21
CA MET A 49 -3.26 0.78 -16.15
C MET A 49 -4.67 0.76 -15.56
N ALA A 50 -5.07 -0.33 -14.91
CA ALA A 50 -6.37 -0.46 -14.25
C ALA A 50 -6.56 0.59 -13.16
N TYR A 51 -5.55 0.84 -12.31
CA TYR A 51 -5.61 1.94 -11.34
C TYR A 51 -5.73 3.31 -12.00
N THR A 52 -5.01 3.54 -13.09
CA THR A 52 -5.08 4.81 -13.82
C THR A 52 -6.49 5.05 -14.35
N GLN A 53 -7.11 4.03 -14.95
CA GLN A 53 -8.47 4.11 -15.45
C GLN A 53 -9.47 4.27 -14.31
N LEU A 54 -9.33 3.48 -13.23
CA LEU A 54 -10.16 3.58 -12.04
C LEU A 54 -10.18 5.01 -11.49
N PHE A 55 -9.02 5.63 -11.27
CA PHE A 55 -8.96 6.99 -10.73
C PHE A 55 -9.56 8.02 -11.70
N ASN A 56 -9.30 7.92 -13.01
CA ASN A 56 -9.88 8.85 -13.98
C ASN A 56 -11.40 8.73 -14.04
N LEU A 57 -11.92 7.51 -14.20
CA LEU A 57 -13.36 7.23 -14.30
C LEU A 57 -14.11 7.68 -13.04
N LEU A 58 -13.57 7.36 -11.86
CA LEU A 58 -14.18 7.79 -10.60
C LEU A 58 -14.14 9.32 -10.43
N CYS A 59 -13.07 9.99 -10.89
CA CYS A 59 -13.00 11.44 -10.83
C CYS A 59 -13.98 12.12 -11.79
N GLU A 60 -14.06 11.65 -13.03
CA GLU A 60 -15.02 12.14 -14.03
C GLU A 60 -16.45 11.93 -13.55
N LYS A 61 -16.76 10.74 -13.01
CA LYS A 61 -18.09 10.44 -12.48
C LYS A 61 -18.45 11.29 -11.28
N ALA A 62 -17.50 11.52 -10.37
CA ALA A 62 -17.71 12.44 -9.25
C ALA A 62 -18.07 13.83 -9.75
N ASP A 63 -17.33 14.38 -10.71
CA ASP A 63 -17.48 15.75 -11.20
C ASP A 63 -18.74 15.92 -12.07
N ASP A 64 -18.97 15.03 -13.04
CA ASP A 64 -20.00 15.18 -14.07
C ASP A 64 -21.38 14.66 -13.63
N VAL A 65 -21.44 13.61 -12.81
CA VAL A 65 -22.70 12.96 -12.40
C VAL A 65 -23.15 13.41 -11.02
N TYR A 66 -22.22 13.50 -10.07
CA TYR A 66 -22.54 13.74 -8.65
C TYR A 66 -22.18 15.14 -8.13
N GLY A 67 -21.74 16.04 -9.01
CA GLY A 67 -21.46 17.44 -8.64
C GLY A 67 -20.24 17.62 -7.73
N GLY A 68 -19.27 16.73 -7.84
CA GLY A 68 -17.94 16.80 -7.24
C GLY A 68 -17.63 15.74 -6.17
N ARG A 69 -18.58 14.87 -5.78
CA ARG A 69 -18.36 13.83 -4.75
C ARG A 69 -19.11 12.54 -5.04
N LEU A 70 -18.43 11.40 -4.96
CA LEU A 70 -19.10 10.10 -5.07
C LEU A 70 -20.07 9.85 -3.90
N PRO A 71 -21.20 9.18 -4.12
CA PRO A 71 -22.15 8.87 -3.05
C PRO A 71 -21.61 7.82 -2.06
N ILE A 72 -20.73 6.92 -2.51
CA ILE A 72 -20.02 5.95 -1.67
C ILE A 72 -18.53 6.20 -1.74
N HIS A 73 -17.89 6.26 -0.56
CA HIS A 73 -16.46 6.48 -0.45
C HIS A 73 -15.67 5.29 -1.00
N VAL A 74 -14.81 5.56 -1.99
CA VAL A 74 -13.93 4.53 -2.57
C VAL A 74 -12.56 4.61 -1.91
N ARG A 75 -12.18 3.53 -1.20
CA ARG A 75 -10.88 3.41 -0.56
C ARG A 75 -10.02 2.36 -1.27
N CYS A 76 -8.94 2.82 -1.90
CA CYS A 76 -7.95 1.96 -2.51
C CYS A 76 -6.90 1.55 -1.46
N LEU A 77 -6.83 0.25 -1.15
CA LEU A 77 -5.78 -0.33 -0.31
C LEU A 77 -4.72 -0.96 -1.21
N ILE A 78 -3.52 -0.41 -1.21
CA ILE A 78 -2.45 -0.80 -2.11
C ILE A 78 -1.35 -1.45 -1.25
N ASP A 79 -1.47 -2.76 -1.03
CA ASP A 79 -0.68 -3.53 -0.05
C ASP A 79 0.82 -3.63 -0.42
N GLU A 80 1.16 -3.38 -1.68
CA GLU A 80 2.56 -3.30 -2.10
C GLU A 80 2.71 -2.36 -3.29
N ALA A 81 2.64 -1.06 -3.02
CA ALA A 81 2.68 -0.04 -4.07
C ALA A 81 3.97 -0.09 -4.91
N ALA A 82 5.04 -0.67 -4.36
CA ALA A 82 6.29 -0.87 -5.07
C ALA A 82 6.20 -1.91 -6.20
N ASN A 83 5.43 -2.99 -6.00
CA ASN A 83 5.36 -4.10 -6.95
C ASN A 83 4.47 -3.78 -8.15
N ILE A 84 3.39 -3.01 -7.96
CA ILE A 84 2.49 -2.60 -9.06
C ILE A 84 3.24 -1.78 -10.13
N GLY A 85 4.36 -1.16 -9.76
CA GLY A 85 5.11 -0.24 -10.59
C GLY A 85 4.55 1.19 -10.51
N GLN A 86 4.91 2.02 -11.49
CA GLN A 86 4.55 3.43 -11.46
C GLN A 86 3.10 3.63 -11.95
N ILE A 87 2.21 4.04 -11.05
CA ILE A 87 0.91 4.63 -11.41
C ILE A 87 1.18 6.04 -11.98
N PRO A 88 0.85 6.32 -13.25
CA PRO A 88 1.01 7.63 -13.87
C PRO A 88 0.31 8.75 -13.09
N ARG A 89 1.03 9.87 -12.89
CA ARG A 89 0.51 11.11 -12.27
C ARG A 89 -0.06 10.91 -10.86
N LEU A 90 0.42 9.89 -10.13
CA LEU A 90 -0.03 9.61 -8.77
C LEU A 90 0.08 10.84 -7.86
N GLU A 91 1.12 11.65 -8.00
CA GLU A 91 1.36 12.88 -7.25
C GLU A 91 0.24 13.93 -7.41
N LYS A 92 -0.38 13.98 -8.60
CA LYS A 92 -1.53 14.85 -8.86
C LYS A 92 -2.82 14.22 -8.35
N LEU A 93 -2.99 12.91 -8.54
CA LEU A 93 -4.17 12.17 -8.10
C LEU A 93 -4.34 12.28 -6.57
N VAL A 94 -3.30 11.99 -5.79
CA VAL A 94 -3.39 12.02 -4.32
C VAL A 94 -3.76 13.40 -3.77
N ALA A 95 -3.47 14.47 -4.51
CA ALA A 95 -3.84 15.84 -4.13
C ALA A 95 -5.31 16.18 -4.44
N THR A 96 -5.94 15.54 -5.44
CA THR A 96 -7.28 15.90 -5.94
C THR A 96 -8.39 14.95 -5.49
N ILE A 97 -8.07 13.67 -5.31
CA ILE A 97 -9.05 12.59 -5.04
C ILE A 97 -9.82 12.78 -3.73
N ARG A 98 -9.20 13.42 -2.73
CA ARG A 98 -9.81 13.65 -1.41
C ARG A 98 -11.14 14.40 -1.51
N SER A 99 -11.22 15.40 -2.38
CA SER A 99 -12.43 16.21 -2.56
C SER A 99 -13.59 15.44 -3.19
N ARG A 100 -13.30 14.30 -3.82
CA ARG A 100 -14.24 13.46 -4.60
C ARG A 100 -14.71 12.21 -3.86
N GLU A 101 -14.45 12.13 -2.55
CA GLU A 101 -14.73 10.93 -1.73
C GLU A 101 -13.94 9.68 -2.17
N ILE A 102 -12.70 9.89 -2.60
CA ILE A 102 -11.76 8.83 -2.95
C ILE A 102 -10.53 8.94 -2.05
N SER A 103 -10.07 7.81 -1.48
CA SER A 103 -8.85 7.73 -0.69
C SER A 103 -7.92 6.61 -1.15
N ALA A 104 -6.62 6.80 -0.96
CA ALA A 104 -5.60 5.80 -1.24
C ALA A 104 -4.76 5.56 0.02
N CYS A 105 -4.48 4.30 0.30
CA CYS A 105 -3.58 3.87 1.36
C CYS A 105 -2.46 3.05 0.72
N LEU A 106 -1.26 3.65 0.64
CA LEU A 106 -0.08 3.00 0.11
C LEU A 106 0.65 2.30 1.26
N VAL A 107 0.81 0.99 1.13
CA VAL A 107 1.66 0.18 2.01
C VAL A 107 2.99 -0.03 1.27
N LEU A 108 4.07 0.24 1.99
CA LEU A 108 5.44 0.23 1.48
C LEU A 108 6.31 -0.47 2.52
N GLN A 109 7.24 -1.31 2.07
CA GLN A 109 8.24 -1.91 2.96
C GLN A 109 9.31 -0.87 3.34
N ALA A 110 9.68 -0.04 2.37
CA ALA A 110 10.73 0.97 2.51
C ALA A 110 10.36 2.22 1.72
N GLN A 111 10.67 3.41 2.26
CA GLN A 111 10.40 4.65 1.52
C GLN A 111 11.31 4.80 0.30
N SER A 112 12.50 4.17 0.31
CA SER A 112 13.36 4.11 -0.88
C SER A 112 12.69 3.47 -2.08
N GLN A 113 11.76 2.53 -1.91
CA GLN A 113 11.01 1.94 -3.03
C GLN A 113 10.17 3.01 -3.74
N LEU A 114 9.50 3.87 -2.96
CA LEU A 114 8.72 4.97 -3.52
C LEU A 114 9.62 5.98 -4.23
N LYS A 115 10.79 6.30 -3.65
CA LYS A 115 11.79 7.19 -4.27
C LYS A 115 12.38 6.60 -5.55
N ALA A 116 12.60 5.29 -5.61
CA ALA A 116 13.09 4.62 -6.81
C ALA A 116 12.08 4.71 -7.97
N LEU A 117 10.78 4.55 -7.67
CA LEU A 117 9.72 4.59 -8.68
C LEU A 117 9.36 6.01 -9.12
N TYR A 118 9.23 6.94 -8.18
CA TYR A 118 8.68 8.28 -8.43
C TYR A 118 9.72 9.40 -8.43
N ARG A 119 10.97 9.12 -8.04
CA ARG A 119 12.08 10.09 -8.01
C ARG A 119 11.67 11.37 -7.28
N ASP A 120 11.76 12.52 -7.96
CA ASP A 120 11.43 13.84 -7.42
C ASP A 120 9.94 13.98 -7.00
N HIS A 121 9.05 13.11 -7.52
CA HIS A 121 7.64 13.13 -7.15
C HIS A 121 7.32 12.37 -5.85
N ALA A 122 8.25 11.55 -5.35
CA ALA A 122 8.03 10.76 -4.13
C ALA A 122 7.72 11.63 -2.92
N ASP A 123 8.49 12.71 -2.72
CA ASP A 123 8.30 13.64 -1.60
C ASP A 123 6.94 14.37 -1.70
N THR A 124 6.47 14.64 -2.93
CA THR A 124 5.16 15.23 -3.17
C THR A 124 4.04 14.25 -2.83
N ILE A 125 4.19 12.97 -3.18
CA ILE A 125 3.20 11.93 -2.82
C ILE A 125 3.13 11.81 -1.30
N VAL A 126 4.28 11.64 -0.64
CA VAL A 126 4.37 11.52 0.83
C VAL A 126 3.85 12.77 1.54
N GLY A 127 4.07 13.95 0.96
CA GLY A 127 3.56 15.23 1.48
C GLY A 127 2.05 15.39 1.41
N ASN A 128 1.39 14.75 0.43
CA ASN A 128 -0.07 14.77 0.29
C ASN A 128 -0.79 13.68 1.12
N MET A 129 -0.05 12.71 1.68
CA MET A 129 -0.63 11.71 2.57
C MET A 129 -0.92 12.33 3.95
N ASP A 130 -2.20 12.36 4.34
CA ASP A 130 -2.65 12.96 5.61
C ASP A 130 -2.23 12.13 6.85
N ALA A 131 -1.95 10.84 6.66
CA ALA A 131 -1.56 9.91 7.72
C ALA A 131 -0.33 9.11 7.29
N ARG A 132 0.61 8.90 8.22
CA ARG A 132 1.75 7.99 8.06
C ARG A 132 1.81 7.06 9.27
N LEU A 133 1.80 5.76 9.01
CA LEU A 133 1.89 4.73 10.03
C LEU A 133 3.20 3.98 9.85
N PHE A 134 4.10 4.09 10.82
CA PHE A 134 5.33 3.31 10.87
C PHE A 134 5.10 2.06 11.71
N LEU A 135 5.27 0.89 11.08
CA LEU A 135 5.02 -0.43 11.70
C LEU A 135 6.31 -1.14 12.16
N GLY A 136 7.45 -0.46 12.06
CA GLY A 136 8.79 -1.04 12.24
C GLY A 136 9.52 -1.15 10.90
N GLY A 137 10.85 -1.17 10.97
CA GLY A 137 11.72 -1.25 9.79
C GLY A 137 13.16 -0.94 10.16
N SER A 138 14.10 -1.40 9.33
CA SER A 138 15.54 -1.23 9.54
C SER A 138 16.21 -0.31 8.52
N GLU A 139 15.43 0.34 7.65
CA GLU A 139 15.95 1.19 6.59
C GLU A 139 16.48 2.53 7.15
N PRO A 140 17.80 2.82 7.06
CA PRO A 140 18.38 3.98 7.73
C PRO A 140 17.82 5.33 7.28
N THR A 141 17.43 5.46 6.01
CA THR A 141 16.83 6.66 5.43
C THR A 141 15.45 6.93 6.02
N THR A 142 14.57 5.94 6.03
CA THR A 142 13.24 6.03 6.63
C THR A 142 13.32 6.36 8.13
N LEU A 143 14.25 5.73 8.86
CA LEU A 143 14.43 5.98 10.29
C LEU A 143 14.93 7.39 10.59
N LYS A 144 15.84 7.93 9.76
CA LYS A 144 16.32 9.32 9.89
C LYS A 144 15.20 10.33 9.65
N GLU A 145 14.39 10.11 8.61
CA GLU A 145 13.23 10.97 8.33
C GLU A 145 12.20 10.90 9.45
N LEU A 146 11.97 9.70 10.00
CA LEU A 146 11.08 9.52 11.14
C LEU A 146 11.60 10.23 12.39
N SER A 147 12.87 10.05 12.77
CA SER A 147 13.49 10.76 13.90
C SER A 147 13.39 12.28 13.74
N ALA A 148 13.69 12.80 12.54
CA ALA A 148 13.55 14.22 12.24
C ALA A 148 12.09 14.71 12.39
N ALA A 149 11.11 13.90 11.98
CA ALA A 149 9.69 14.21 12.10
C ALA A 149 9.15 14.12 13.54
N LEU A 150 9.73 13.27 14.39
CA LEU A 150 9.43 13.20 15.83
C LEU A 150 9.94 14.44 16.57
N GLY A 151 11.07 15.00 16.10
CA GLY A 151 11.67 16.20 16.66
C GLY A 151 12.62 15.91 17.82
N LYS A 152 12.89 16.95 18.62
CA LYS A 152 13.88 16.91 19.71
C LYS A 152 13.23 17.25 21.04
N GLU A 153 13.70 16.60 22.10
CA GLU A 153 13.44 16.96 23.49
C GLU A 153 14.62 17.74 24.07
N THR A 154 14.36 18.55 25.10
CA THR A 154 15.41 19.24 25.86
C THR A 154 15.71 18.45 27.11
N ILE A 155 16.98 18.11 27.29
CA ILE A 155 17.50 17.41 28.46
C ILE A 155 18.37 18.38 29.24
N ASP A 156 18.16 18.41 30.55
CA ASP A 156 18.99 19.17 31.47
C ASP A 156 20.13 18.28 31.97
N THR A 157 21.36 18.65 31.62
CA THR A 157 22.59 17.97 32.03
C THR A 157 23.25 18.75 33.16
N TYR A 158 23.53 18.07 34.28
CA TYR A 158 24.33 18.61 35.36
C TYR A 158 25.66 17.87 35.44
N ASN A 159 26.75 18.61 35.27
CA ASN A 159 28.10 18.09 35.46
C ASN A 159 28.58 18.48 36.85
N THR A 160 28.95 17.47 37.64
CA THR A 160 29.51 17.65 38.99
C THR A 160 31.00 17.40 38.93
N GLY A 161 31.80 18.45 39.10
CA GLY A 161 33.26 18.34 39.22
C GLY A 161 33.65 18.31 40.69
N GLU A 162 34.37 17.28 41.12
CA GLU A 162 35.03 17.25 42.43
C GLU A 162 36.53 17.38 42.22
N SER A 163 37.14 18.44 42.77
CA SER A 163 38.59 18.61 42.76
C SER A 163 39.13 18.38 44.17
N ARG A 164 40.01 17.37 44.31
CA ARG A 164 40.66 17.03 45.58
C ARG A 164 42.08 17.59 45.60
N GLY A 165 42.19 18.84 46.07
CA GLY A 165 43.45 19.48 46.48
C GLY A 165 43.58 19.48 48.01
N ARG A 166 44.14 20.56 48.57
CA ARG A 166 44.31 20.75 50.04
C ARG A 166 42.97 20.98 50.78
N GLU A 167 41.96 21.46 50.06
CA GLU A 167 40.54 21.49 50.45
C GLU A 167 39.71 20.92 49.30
N THR A 168 38.58 20.28 49.61
CA THR A 168 37.67 19.70 48.62
C THR A 168 36.77 20.79 48.04
N SER A 169 36.81 21.00 46.73
CA SER A 169 35.91 21.92 46.04
C SER A 169 34.96 21.17 45.12
N HIS A 170 33.68 21.52 45.20
CA HIS A 170 32.62 21.01 44.33
C HIS A 170 32.20 22.10 43.35
N SER A 171 32.25 21.80 42.06
CA SER A 171 31.68 22.63 40.99
C SER A 171 30.46 21.94 40.39
N LEU A 172 29.38 22.71 40.19
CA LEU A 172 28.17 22.27 39.52
C LEU A 172 27.99 23.12 38.26
N ASN A 173 27.94 22.48 37.10
CA ASN A 173 27.67 23.14 35.83
C ASN A 173 26.36 22.62 35.24
N TYR A 174 25.42 23.52 34.95
CA TYR A 174 24.10 23.22 34.40
C TYR A 174 24.06 23.58 32.91
N GLN A 175 23.71 22.62 32.06
CA GLN A 175 23.61 22.82 30.62
C GLN A 175 22.32 22.20 30.08
N LYS A 176 21.59 22.94 29.25
CA LYS A 176 20.47 22.39 28.48
C LYS A 176 20.96 21.87 27.15
N LEU A 177 20.67 20.62 26.81
CA LEU A 177 21.06 19.96 25.57
C LEU A 177 19.82 19.47 24.82
N GLY A 178 19.81 19.58 23.49
CA GLY A 178 18.75 19.00 22.67
C GLY A 178 19.09 17.57 22.27
N LYS A 179 18.24 16.59 22.62
CA LYS A 179 18.34 15.19 22.18
C LYS A 179 17.19 14.88 21.24
N GLU A 180 17.40 14.02 20.24
CA GLU A 180 16.29 13.45 19.46
C GLU A 180 15.30 12.73 20.37
N LEU A 181 14.00 12.91 20.11
CA LEU A 181 12.95 12.28 20.92
C LEU A 181 13.03 10.74 20.85
N ALA A 182 13.38 10.22 19.67
CA ALA A 182 13.80 8.84 19.48
C ALA A 182 14.94 8.81 18.47
N SER A 183 16.06 8.21 18.87
CA SER A 183 17.21 8.00 18.01
C SER A 183 16.89 6.97 16.93
N VAL A 184 17.67 6.99 15.84
CA VAL A 184 17.58 6.00 14.75
C VAL A 184 17.72 4.56 15.30
N ASP A 185 18.59 4.35 16.28
CA ASP A 185 18.81 3.04 16.90
C ASP A 185 17.61 2.59 17.74
N GLU A 186 17.01 3.49 18.53
CA GLU A 186 15.78 3.21 19.28
C GLU A 186 14.60 2.88 18.35
N LEU A 187 14.51 3.56 17.19
CA LEU A 187 13.48 3.31 16.19
C LEU A 187 13.71 2.00 15.41
N ALA A 188 14.96 1.60 15.19
CA ALA A 188 15.31 0.34 14.52
C ALA A 188 14.95 -0.89 15.35
N VAL A 189 15.00 -0.77 16.69
CA VAL A 189 14.66 -1.84 17.65
C VAL A 189 13.25 -1.64 18.24
N LEU A 190 12.38 -0.90 17.53
CA LEU A 190 11.00 -0.70 17.96
C LEU A 190 10.31 -2.06 18.10
N ASP A 191 9.65 -2.26 19.24
CA ASP A 191 8.93 -3.49 19.53
C ASP A 191 7.91 -3.81 18.42
N GLY A 192 7.87 -5.08 18.01
CA GLY A 192 7.00 -5.55 16.92
C GLY A 192 5.52 -5.38 17.23
N GLY A 193 5.14 -5.24 18.49
CA GLY A 193 3.78 -4.91 18.94
C GLY A 193 3.43 -3.43 18.88
N LYS A 194 4.36 -2.53 18.52
CA LYS A 194 4.14 -1.08 18.55
C LYS A 194 4.21 -0.44 17.16
N CYS A 195 3.58 0.70 17.03
CA CYS A 195 3.60 1.52 15.83
C CYS A 195 3.64 3.01 16.18
N ILE A 196 4.17 3.81 15.26
CA ILE A 196 4.17 5.27 15.39
C ILE A 196 3.20 5.81 14.35
N LEU A 197 2.17 6.50 14.79
CA LEU A 197 1.22 7.18 13.91
C LEU A 197 1.52 8.67 13.88
N GLN A 198 1.67 9.20 12.67
CA GLN A 198 1.75 10.62 12.38
C GLN A 198 0.48 11.01 11.61
N LEU A 199 -0.31 11.92 12.17
CA LEU A 199 -1.45 12.51 11.48
C LEU A 199 -1.16 13.99 11.24
N ARG A 200 -1.66 14.51 10.11
CA ARG A 200 -1.52 15.92 9.77
C ARG A 200 -2.12 16.81 10.87
N GLY A 201 -1.34 17.77 11.34
CA GLY A 201 -1.78 18.78 12.32
C GLY A 201 -1.71 18.34 13.78
N VAL A 202 -1.26 17.11 14.08
CA VAL A 202 -1.04 16.64 15.45
C VAL A 202 0.39 16.13 15.63
N ARG A 203 0.81 16.03 16.88
CA ARG A 203 2.12 15.43 17.20
C ARG A 203 2.06 13.92 16.94
N PRO A 204 3.15 13.31 16.44
CA PRO A 204 3.27 11.86 16.39
C PRO A 204 3.03 11.22 17.74
N PHE A 205 2.42 10.05 17.76
CA PHE A 205 2.25 9.27 18.97
C PHE A 205 2.57 7.80 18.76
N LEU A 206 3.14 7.20 19.80
CA LEU A 206 3.41 5.77 19.89
C LEU A 206 2.14 5.06 20.36
N SER A 207 1.74 4.00 19.65
CA SER A 207 0.58 3.18 19.96
C SER A 207 0.93 1.70 19.85
N ASP A 208 0.15 0.85 20.51
CA ASP A 208 0.19 -0.58 20.26
C ASP A 208 -0.51 -0.90 18.92
N LYS A 209 -0.03 -1.93 18.22
CA LYS A 209 -0.66 -2.47 17.02
C LYS A 209 -1.99 -3.11 17.40
N TYR A 210 -2.94 -3.05 16.47
CA TYR A 210 -4.23 -3.66 16.68
C TYR A 210 -4.11 -5.19 16.66
N ASP A 211 -4.60 -5.82 17.71
CA ASP A 211 -4.67 -7.28 17.82
C ASP A 211 -5.84 -7.81 16.96
N ILE A 212 -5.49 -8.45 15.86
CA ILE A 212 -6.45 -8.97 14.88
C ILE A 212 -7.44 -9.97 15.50
N THR A 213 -7.04 -10.70 16.56
CA THR A 213 -7.89 -11.71 17.22
C THR A 213 -9.10 -11.08 17.91
N LYS A 214 -9.02 -9.80 18.26
CA LYS A 214 -10.11 -9.03 18.87
C LYS A 214 -11.09 -8.48 17.86
N HIS A 215 -10.80 -8.59 16.56
CA HIS A 215 -11.68 -8.08 15.52
C HIS A 215 -12.99 -8.90 15.48
N PRO A 216 -14.19 -8.27 15.42
CA PRO A 216 -15.46 -9.00 15.40
C PRO A 216 -15.58 -10.04 14.28
N ASN A 217 -14.86 -9.81 13.18
CA ASN A 217 -14.84 -10.68 12.01
C ASN A 217 -13.64 -11.63 11.94
N TYR A 218 -12.80 -11.70 12.99
CA TYR A 218 -11.61 -12.58 13.01
C TYR A 218 -11.96 -14.05 12.73
N LYS A 219 -13.13 -14.50 13.17
CA LYS A 219 -13.68 -15.84 12.93
C LYS A 219 -13.82 -16.25 11.46
N TYR A 220 -13.79 -15.28 10.53
CA TYR A 220 -13.88 -15.54 9.09
C TYR A 220 -12.51 -15.65 8.40
N LEU A 221 -11.42 -15.41 9.14
CA LEU A 221 -10.07 -15.54 8.59
C LEU A 221 -9.59 -16.99 8.63
N SER A 222 -8.67 -17.33 7.73
CA SER A 222 -7.94 -18.60 7.73
C SER A 222 -7.12 -18.81 9.01
N ASP A 223 -6.69 -17.71 9.64
CA ASP A 223 -5.95 -17.74 10.91
C ASP A 223 -6.80 -18.28 12.06
N SER A 224 -8.11 -18.03 12.03
CA SER A 224 -9.04 -18.55 13.04
C SER A 224 -9.46 -20.00 12.75
N ASP A 225 -9.70 -20.34 11.47
CA ASP A 225 -10.00 -21.69 11.02
C ASP A 225 -9.45 -21.88 9.61
N LYS A 226 -8.58 -22.88 9.42
CA LYS A 226 -7.99 -23.23 8.12
C LYS A 226 -9.03 -23.49 7.03
N ARG A 227 -10.26 -23.86 7.41
CA ARG A 227 -11.38 -24.05 6.47
C ARG A 227 -11.81 -22.76 5.77
N ASN A 228 -11.49 -21.60 6.33
CA ASN A 228 -11.75 -20.30 5.73
C ASN A 228 -10.68 -19.87 4.71
N ALA A 229 -9.63 -20.67 4.51
CA ALA A 229 -8.62 -20.37 3.50
C ALA A 229 -9.26 -20.28 2.12
N PHE A 230 -9.10 -19.13 1.47
CA PHE A 230 -9.59 -18.91 0.13
C PHE A 230 -8.65 -19.60 -0.86
N ASP A 231 -9.19 -20.56 -1.61
CA ASP A 231 -8.48 -21.30 -2.64
C ASP A 231 -8.87 -20.71 -4.00
N ILE A 232 -7.97 -19.87 -4.53
CA ILE A 232 -8.16 -19.16 -5.79
C ILE A 232 -8.25 -20.14 -6.95
N GLU A 233 -7.39 -21.16 -6.99
CA GLU A 233 -7.39 -22.18 -8.04
C GLU A 233 -8.73 -22.91 -8.04
N ARG A 234 -9.24 -23.29 -6.87
CA ARG A 234 -10.56 -23.93 -6.76
C ARG A 234 -11.69 -23.00 -7.21
N PHE A 235 -11.63 -21.72 -6.86
CA PHE A 235 -12.65 -20.73 -7.23
C PHE A 235 -12.66 -20.45 -8.74
N LEU A 236 -11.48 -20.31 -9.35
CA LEU A 236 -11.30 -20.07 -10.78
C LEU A 236 -11.40 -21.35 -11.62
N SER A 237 -11.21 -22.53 -11.00
CA SER A 237 -11.49 -23.84 -11.60
C SER A 237 -13.00 -24.00 -11.72
N VAL A 238 -13.61 -23.24 -12.61
CA VAL A 238 -14.94 -23.51 -13.13
C VAL A 238 -14.80 -24.75 -14.03
N ARG A 239 -14.50 -25.91 -13.43
CA ARG A 239 -14.98 -27.16 -13.99
C ARG A 239 -16.49 -27.04 -13.92
N LEU A 240 -17.11 -26.82 -15.08
CA LEU A 240 -18.52 -27.12 -15.29
C LEU A 240 -18.82 -28.42 -14.54
N LYS A 241 -19.75 -28.36 -13.59
CA LYS A 241 -20.33 -29.57 -12.99
C LYS A 241 -21.54 -29.90 -13.85
N PRO A 242 -21.38 -30.65 -14.97
CA PRO A 242 -22.50 -30.98 -15.82
C PRO A 242 -23.53 -31.73 -14.97
N LYS A 243 -24.78 -31.24 -14.96
CA LYS A 243 -25.88 -32.06 -14.47
C LYS A 243 -26.16 -33.13 -15.51
N ALA A 244 -26.61 -34.32 -15.08
CA ALA A 244 -26.85 -35.45 -15.98
C ALA A 244 -27.87 -35.17 -17.11
N GLU A 245 -28.62 -34.06 -17.00
CA GLU A 245 -29.67 -33.65 -17.94
C GLU A 245 -29.27 -32.47 -18.83
N GLU A 246 -28.09 -31.86 -18.62
CA GLU A 246 -27.62 -30.73 -19.44
C GLU A 246 -26.86 -31.23 -20.68
N VAL A 247 -27.38 -30.88 -21.86
CA VAL A 247 -26.75 -31.13 -23.16
C VAL A 247 -25.76 -30.00 -23.43
N TYR A 248 -24.49 -30.34 -23.69
CA TYR A 248 -23.46 -29.38 -24.05
C TYR A 248 -22.85 -29.73 -25.41
N ASP A 249 -22.55 -28.70 -26.19
CA ASP A 249 -21.75 -28.84 -27.41
C ASP A 249 -20.27 -28.99 -27.00
N VAL A 250 -19.72 -30.17 -27.23
CA VAL A 250 -18.29 -30.46 -27.00
C VAL A 250 -17.55 -30.18 -28.30
N TYR A 251 -16.60 -29.24 -28.25
CA TYR A 251 -15.68 -28.99 -29.35
C TYR A 251 -14.32 -29.56 -28.95
N GLU A 252 -13.92 -30.67 -29.58
CA GLU A 252 -12.55 -31.16 -29.51
C GLU A 252 -11.70 -30.31 -30.47
N VAL A 253 -10.73 -29.60 -29.92
CA VAL A 253 -9.73 -28.87 -30.70
C VAL A 253 -8.46 -29.73 -30.74
N ASP A 254 -8.22 -30.39 -31.87
CA ASP A 254 -6.96 -31.09 -32.13
C ASP A 254 -5.85 -30.06 -32.37
N LEU A 255 -4.93 -29.93 -31.40
CA LEU A 255 -3.79 -29.01 -31.48
C LEU A 255 -2.64 -29.55 -32.37
N THR A 256 -2.86 -30.59 -33.16
CA THR A 256 -1.83 -31.19 -34.02
C THR A 256 -1.51 -30.39 -35.28
N ASP A 257 -2.33 -29.39 -35.63
CA ASP A 257 -2.15 -28.63 -36.89
C ASP A 257 -1.41 -27.28 -36.72
N GLU A 258 -1.12 -26.82 -35.49
CA GLU A 258 -0.33 -25.58 -35.29
C GLU A 258 1.17 -25.76 -35.57
N GLU A 259 1.71 -26.99 -35.52
CA GLU A 259 3.13 -27.24 -35.87
C GLU A 259 3.40 -27.12 -37.39
N ALA A 260 2.37 -27.11 -38.24
CA ALA A 260 2.52 -26.98 -39.69
C ALA A 260 2.58 -25.53 -40.19
N ALA A 261 2.24 -24.53 -39.36
CA ALA A 261 2.22 -23.11 -39.75
C ALA A 261 3.54 -22.36 -39.45
N THR A 262 4.52 -23.03 -38.83
CA THR A 262 5.86 -22.47 -38.53
C THR A 262 7.01 -23.09 -39.33
N ALA A 263 6.73 -23.58 -40.55
CA ALA A 263 7.76 -23.99 -41.52
C ALA A 263 7.93 -22.98 -42.65
#